data_AF-T1B561-F1
#
_entry.id   AF-T1B561-F1
#
_cell.length_a   1.000
_cell.length_b   1.000
_cell.length_c   1.000
_cell.angle_alpha   90.00
_cell.angle_beta   90.00
_cell.angle_gamma   90.00
#
_symmetry.space_group_name_H-M   'P 1'
#
loop_
_entity.id
_entity.type
_entity.pdbx_description
1 polymer ?
#
loop_
_entity_poly.entity_id
_entity_poly.type
_entity_poly.pdbx_seq_one_letter_code
_entity_poly.pdbx_strand_id
1 'polypeptide(L)'
;MAQAVEAAKAAPVAVVVVADDTESEGADRPDLRLPSAQSELVSAVARANPHTVVVVQAGAPVAMPWLRQVPAILDTWYPGQTDGTALANVLFGKVDPSGHLPVTFPVKLADVPAASAARFPGVDGKVHYSEGILVGYRWYDAKHIKPMFPFGFGLSYTRFGYSDLKVSRTEVDGVTPIRVSARVTNAGQVSGTDVAQLY
;
A
#
# COMPACT_ATOMS: atom_id res chain seq x y z
N MET A 1 7.33 16.08 -19.59
CA MET A 1 6.54 16.92 -18.66
C MET A 1 5.45 17.72 -19.36
N ALA A 2 5.77 18.77 -20.14
CA ALA A 2 4.77 19.66 -20.75
C ALA A 2 3.70 18.93 -21.59
N GLN A 3 4.11 17.98 -22.44
CA GLN A 3 3.17 17.18 -23.25
C GLN A 3 2.19 16.37 -22.39
N ALA A 4 2.63 15.79 -21.27
CA ALA A 4 1.77 15.03 -20.37
C ALA A 4 0.74 15.94 -19.67
N VAL A 5 1.15 17.15 -19.29
CA VAL A 5 0.26 18.16 -18.71
C VAL A 5 -0.80 18.60 -19.71
N GLU A 6 -0.42 18.88 -20.97
CA GLU A 6 -1.39 19.27 -22.00
C GLU A 6 -2.37 18.13 -22.33
N ALA A 7 -1.89 16.88 -22.42
CA ALA A 7 -2.76 15.72 -22.60
C ALA A 7 -3.74 15.56 -21.42
N ALA A 8 -3.28 15.76 -20.19
CA ALA A 8 -4.12 15.66 -19.00
C ALA A 8 -5.22 16.73 -18.97
N LYS A 9 -4.94 17.98 -19.41
CA LYS A 9 -5.95 19.04 -19.50
C LYS A 9 -7.06 18.72 -20.50
N ALA A 10 -6.73 18.02 -21.58
CA ALA A 10 -7.67 17.68 -22.64
C ALA A 10 -8.52 16.44 -22.32
N ALA A 11 -8.17 15.67 -21.29
CA ALA A 11 -8.82 14.42 -20.93
C ALA A 11 -9.82 14.59 -19.78
N PRO A 12 -10.94 13.85 -19.75
CA PRO A 12 -11.86 13.86 -18.60
C PRO A 12 -11.24 13.22 -17.35
N VAL A 13 -10.34 12.24 -17.53
CA VAL A 13 -9.60 11.54 -16.47
C VAL A 13 -8.17 11.35 -16.96
N ALA A 14 -7.19 11.60 -16.10
CA ALA A 14 -5.78 11.31 -16.37
C ALA A 14 -5.36 10.08 -15.58
N VAL A 15 -4.90 9.01 -16.24
CA VAL A 15 -4.30 7.86 -15.58
C VAL A 15 -2.79 7.96 -15.74
N VAL A 16 -2.07 8.15 -14.63
CA VAL A 16 -0.60 8.27 -14.60
C VAL A 16 -0.04 6.98 -14.01
N VAL A 17 0.67 6.21 -14.84
CA VAL A 17 1.38 5.01 -14.38
C VAL A 17 2.79 5.42 -13.99
N VAL A 18 3.19 5.10 -12.75
CA VAL A 18 4.53 5.30 -12.23
C VAL A 18 5.12 3.95 -11.81
N ALA A 19 6.42 3.79 -12.01
CA ALA A 19 7.11 2.54 -11.71
C ALA A 19 8.43 2.77 -10.99
N ASP A 20 8.85 1.80 -10.20
CA ASP A 20 10.21 1.70 -9.67
C ASP A 20 10.96 0.60 -10.44
N ASP A 21 11.90 1.01 -11.28
CA ASP A 21 12.77 0.14 -12.08
C ASP A 21 14.17 -0.03 -11.46
N THR A 22 14.35 0.41 -10.21
CA THR A 22 15.63 0.37 -9.49
C THR A 22 15.75 -0.80 -8.52
N GLU A 23 14.66 -1.53 -8.27
CA GLU A 23 14.67 -2.74 -7.44
C GLU A 23 15.36 -3.89 -8.18
N SER A 24 16.45 -4.41 -7.61
CA SER A 24 17.24 -5.50 -8.19
C SER A 24 17.78 -6.42 -7.11
N GLU A 25 18.00 -7.69 -7.46
CA GLU A 25 18.82 -8.58 -6.64
C GLU A 25 20.24 -7.99 -6.47
N GLY A 26 20.79 -8.14 -5.27
CA GLY A 26 22.18 -7.79 -4.95
C GLY A 26 22.40 -6.33 -4.50
N ALA A 27 21.37 -5.49 -4.51
CA ALA A 27 21.45 -4.13 -3.98
C ALA A 27 20.11 -3.68 -3.38
N ASP A 28 20.18 -2.94 -2.28
CA ASP A 28 19.03 -2.26 -1.72
C ASP A 28 18.81 -0.90 -2.39
N ARG A 29 17.56 -0.43 -2.42
CA ARG A 29 17.26 0.94 -2.85
C ARG A 29 17.91 1.96 -1.90
N PRO A 30 18.42 3.10 -2.41
CA PRO A 30 19.03 4.12 -1.58
C PRO A 30 18.00 4.89 -0.75
N ASP A 31 16.75 4.99 -1.22
CA ASP A 31 15.65 5.65 -0.53
C ASP A 31 14.27 5.16 -1.03
N LEU A 32 13.18 5.82 -0.61
CA LEU A 32 11.80 5.47 -0.96
C LEU A 32 11.28 6.19 -2.22
N ARG A 33 12.06 7.08 -2.84
CA ARG A 33 11.56 7.95 -3.92
C ARG A 33 11.40 7.16 -5.21
N LEU A 34 10.32 7.45 -5.94
CA LEU A 34 10.20 7.02 -7.33
C LEU A 34 11.34 7.62 -8.18
N PRO A 35 11.93 6.85 -9.10
CA PRO A 35 13.01 7.33 -9.96
C PRO A 35 12.53 8.33 -11.02
N SER A 36 13.46 8.93 -11.74
CA SER A 36 13.20 9.66 -13.00
C SER A 36 12.18 10.82 -12.92
N ALA A 37 12.15 11.54 -11.79
CA ALA A 37 11.27 12.69 -11.55
C ALA A 37 9.75 12.39 -11.71
N GLN A 38 9.35 11.14 -11.46
CA GLN A 38 7.97 10.71 -11.60
C GLN A 38 7.04 11.38 -10.56
N SER A 39 7.55 11.72 -9.37
CA SER A 39 6.77 12.45 -8.36
C SER A 39 6.40 13.87 -8.82
N GLU A 40 7.32 14.53 -9.53
CA GLU A 40 7.11 15.84 -10.14
C GLU A 40 6.11 15.73 -11.30
N LEU A 41 6.18 14.65 -12.08
CA LEU A 41 5.21 14.35 -13.15
C LEU A 41 3.80 14.20 -12.60
N VAL A 42 3.62 13.35 -11.58
CA VAL A 42 2.32 13.16 -10.93
C VAL A 42 1.79 14.49 -10.39
N SER A 43 2.63 15.25 -9.69
CA SER A 43 2.21 16.55 -9.14
C SER A 43 1.81 17.56 -10.24
N ALA A 44 2.53 17.59 -11.35
CA ALA A 44 2.22 18.47 -12.47
C ALA A 44 0.92 18.08 -13.18
N VAL A 45 0.68 16.78 -13.38
CA VAL A 45 -0.55 16.26 -13.97
C VAL A 45 -1.74 16.47 -13.04
N ALA A 46 -1.60 16.17 -11.75
CA ALA A 46 -2.67 16.35 -10.75
C ALA A 46 -3.12 17.82 -10.63
N ARG A 47 -2.18 18.78 -10.73
CA ARG A 47 -2.53 20.21 -10.79
C ARG A 47 -3.30 20.59 -12.05
N ALA A 48 -3.04 19.91 -13.17
CA ALA A 48 -3.67 20.19 -14.45
C ALA A 48 -5.03 19.49 -14.63
N ASN A 49 -5.22 18.34 -13.98
CA ASN A 49 -6.46 17.58 -14.00
C ASN A 49 -6.78 17.02 -12.59
N PRO A 50 -7.82 17.51 -11.90
CA PRO A 50 -8.20 17.03 -10.57
C PRO A 50 -8.74 15.60 -10.56
N HIS A 51 -9.08 15.03 -11.72
CA HIS A 51 -9.49 13.64 -11.90
C HIS A 51 -8.31 12.75 -12.30
N THR A 52 -7.21 12.87 -11.56
CA THR A 52 -6.00 12.07 -11.78
C THR A 52 -6.03 10.80 -10.95
N VAL A 53 -5.92 9.64 -11.61
CA VAL A 53 -5.69 8.33 -10.97
C VAL A 53 -4.22 7.98 -11.13
N VAL A 54 -3.55 7.61 -10.04
CA VAL A 54 -2.15 7.15 -10.11
C VAL A 54 -2.09 5.65 -9.95
N VAL A 55 -1.43 4.97 -10.89
CA VAL A 55 -1.15 3.53 -10.81
C VAL A 55 0.32 3.38 -10.42
N VAL A 56 0.59 2.69 -9.32
CA VAL A 56 1.95 2.47 -8.79
C VAL A 56 2.37 1.04 -9.11
N GLN A 57 3.55 0.91 -9.71
CA GLN A 57 4.19 -0.36 -10.05
C GLN A 57 5.57 -0.45 -9.38
N ALA A 58 5.60 -0.89 -8.13
CA ALA A 58 6.82 -1.04 -7.34
C ALA A 58 6.76 -2.31 -6.49
N GLY A 59 7.89 -2.95 -6.22
CA GLY A 59 7.95 -4.16 -5.39
C GLY A 59 7.95 -3.87 -3.89
N ALA A 60 8.24 -2.64 -3.50
CA ALA A 60 8.29 -2.19 -2.11
C ALA A 60 7.67 -0.78 -1.93
N PRO A 61 7.38 -0.35 -0.68
CA PRO A 61 6.77 0.95 -0.42
C PRO A 61 7.53 2.11 -1.06
N VAL A 62 6.82 3.04 -1.70
CA VAL A 62 7.37 4.27 -2.29
C VAL A 62 6.81 5.51 -1.62
N ALA A 63 7.59 6.59 -1.57
CA ALA A 63 7.16 7.87 -1.06
C ALA A 63 6.16 8.53 -2.03
N MET A 64 5.05 9.05 -1.50
CA MET A 64 3.98 9.69 -2.28
C MET A 64 3.77 11.14 -1.81
N PRO A 65 4.69 12.08 -2.07
CA PRO A 65 4.52 13.49 -1.65
C PRO A 65 3.29 14.16 -2.30
N TRP A 66 2.78 13.58 -3.37
CA TRP A 66 1.58 13.98 -4.10
C TRP A 66 0.29 13.29 -3.63
N LEU A 67 0.33 12.48 -2.56
CA LEU A 67 -0.81 11.70 -2.04
C LEU A 67 -2.10 12.52 -1.89
N ARG A 68 -2.00 13.77 -1.42
CA ARG A 68 -3.17 14.65 -1.21
C ARG A 68 -3.62 15.42 -2.47
N GLN A 69 -2.91 15.28 -3.58
CA GLN A 69 -3.20 15.98 -4.83
C GLN A 69 -4.08 15.12 -5.76
N VAL A 70 -4.22 13.82 -5.49
CA VAL A 70 -4.92 12.88 -6.37
C VAL A 70 -6.09 12.22 -5.65
N PRO A 71 -7.24 12.03 -6.32
CA PRO A 71 -8.41 11.36 -5.74
C PRO A 71 -8.24 9.84 -5.57
N ALA A 72 -7.36 9.19 -6.34
CA ALA A 72 -7.23 7.74 -6.32
C ALA A 72 -5.80 7.27 -6.62
N ILE A 73 -5.41 6.21 -5.92
CA ILE A 73 -4.15 5.49 -6.11
C ILE A 73 -4.47 4.01 -6.18
N LEU A 74 -3.93 3.33 -7.19
CA LEU A 74 -3.98 1.88 -7.32
C LEU A 74 -2.56 1.33 -7.29
N ASP A 75 -2.24 0.56 -6.24
CA ASP A 75 -0.99 -0.17 -6.16
C ASP A 75 -1.14 -1.54 -6.82
N THR A 76 -0.33 -1.79 -7.84
CA THR A 76 -0.38 -3.02 -8.66
C THR A 76 0.86 -3.88 -8.50
N TRP A 77 1.81 -3.49 -7.65
CA TRP A 77 3.10 -4.18 -7.49
C TRP A 77 3.83 -4.35 -8.83
N TYR A 78 4.43 -5.51 -9.07
CA TYR A 78 4.82 -5.95 -10.40
C TYR A 78 3.78 -6.95 -10.94
N PRO A 79 2.80 -6.49 -11.74
CA PRO A 79 1.59 -7.26 -12.09
C PRO A 79 1.78 -8.39 -13.11
N GLY A 80 3.01 -8.57 -13.61
CA GLY A 80 3.36 -9.64 -14.55
C GLY A 80 2.75 -9.47 -15.95
N GLN A 81 2.76 -10.55 -16.72
CA GLN A 81 2.48 -10.51 -18.17
C GLN A 81 1.05 -10.11 -18.56
N THR A 82 0.08 -10.16 -17.63
CA THR A 82 -1.33 -9.82 -17.89
C THR A 82 -1.75 -8.45 -17.34
N ASP A 83 -0.79 -7.62 -16.95
CA ASP A 83 -0.98 -6.29 -16.35
C ASP A 83 -2.08 -5.48 -17.03
N GLY A 84 -1.93 -5.16 -18.32
CA GLY A 84 -2.86 -4.26 -19.02
C GLY A 84 -4.31 -4.71 -18.93
N THR A 85 -4.58 -6.02 -19.01
CA THR A 85 -5.93 -6.57 -18.85
C THR A 85 -6.40 -6.49 -17.40
N ALA A 86 -5.55 -6.84 -16.43
CA ALA A 86 -5.88 -6.79 -15.01
C ALA A 86 -6.17 -5.35 -14.56
N LEU A 87 -5.28 -4.41 -14.91
CA LEU A 87 -5.41 -3.00 -14.63
C LEU A 87 -6.70 -2.42 -15.25
N ALA A 88 -6.97 -2.70 -16.52
CA ALA A 88 -8.20 -2.24 -17.16
C ALA A 88 -9.46 -2.81 -16.47
N ASN A 89 -9.45 -4.09 -16.09
CA ASN A 89 -10.59 -4.69 -15.40
C ASN A 89 -10.88 -4.00 -14.05
N VAL A 90 -9.83 -3.63 -13.31
CA VAL A 90 -9.99 -2.89 -12.05
C VAL A 90 -10.43 -1.45 -12.30
N LEU A 91 -9.76 -0.71 -13.18
CA LEU A 91 -10.09 0.70 -13.46
C LEU A 91 -11.52 0.90 -13.95
N PHE A 92 -12.06 -0.05 -14.71
CA PHE A 92 -13.42 0.00 -15.22
C PHE A 92 -14.45 -0.73 -14.34
N GLY A 93 -14.07 -1.19 -13.15
CA GLY A 93 -14.98 -1.84 -12.21
C GLY A 93 -15.53 -3.19 -12.66
N LYS A 94 -14.90 -3.84 -13.65
CA LYS A 94 -15.20 -5.24 -14.01
C LYS A 94 -14.77 -6.20 -12.90
N VAL A 95 -13.73 -5.81 -12.17
CA VAL A 95 -13.22 -6.49 -10.98
C VAL A 95 -13.09 -5.46 -9.85
N ASP A 96 -13.61 -5.82 -8.68
CA ASP A 96 -13.43 -5.06 -7.45
C ASP A 96 -12.01 -5.28 -6.88
N PRO A 97 -11.24 -4.23 -6.53
CA PRO A 97 -9.99 -4.41 -5.81
C PRO A 97 -10.26 -5.05 -4.44
N SER A 98 -9.48 -6.06 -4.10
CA SER A 98 -9.62 -6.82 -2.83
C SER A 98 -8.27 -7.10 -2.15
N GLY A 99 -7.18 -6.56 -2.70
CA GLY A 99 -5.86 -6.67 -2.11
C GLY A 99 -5.75 -5.89 -0.81
N HIS A 100 -5.01 -6.44 0.15
CA HIS A 100 -4.67 -5.78 1.41
C HIS A 100 -3.15 -5.80 1.59
N LEU A 101 -2.57 -4.70 2.08
CA LEU A 101 -1.13 -4.54 2.14
C LEU A 101 -0.47 -5.58 3.07
N PRO A 102 0.51 -6.37 2.56
CA PRO A 102 1.27 -7.31 3.38
C PRO A 102 2.40 -6.62 4.18
N VAL A 103 2.63 -5.33 3.94
CA VAL A 103 3.67 -4.51 4.57
C VAL A 103 3.12 -3.13 4.95
N THR A 104 3.73 -2.48 5.93
CA THR A 104 3.38 -1.10 6.29
C THR A 104 4.12 -0.12 5.39
N PHE A 105 3.42 0.88 4.85
CA PHE A 105 4.03 1.94 4.05
C PHE A 105 4.47 3.09 4.97
N PRO A 106 5.78 3.36 5.12
CA PRO A 106 6.27 4.46 5.94
C PRO A 106 5.92 5.82 5.34
N VAL A 107 5.81 6.84 6.20
CA VAL A 107 5.81 8.25 5.73
C VAL A 107 7.24 8.68 5.35
N LYS A 108 8.25 8.22 6.09
CA LYS A 108 9.67 8.48 5.87
C LYS A 108 10.53 7.34 6.43
N LEU A 109 11.75 7.16 5.92
CA LEU A 109 12.65 6.11 6.38
C LEU A 109 12.98 6.18 7.88
N ALA A 110 13.01 7.38 8.46
CA ALA A 110 13.26 7.53 9.90
C ALA A 110 12.20 6.85 10.79
N ASP A 111 11.02 6.53 10.24
CA ASP A 111 9.92 5.90 10.97
C ASP A 111 10.01 4.36 10.96
N VAL A 112 10.85 3.77 10.10
CA VAL A 112 10.97 2.30 10.02
C VAL A 112 11.83 1.74 11.16
N PRO A 113 11.61 0.49 11.60
CA PRO A 113 12.45 -0.14 12.61
C PRO A 113 13.93 -0.18 12.21
N ALA A 114 14.23 -0.29 10.91
CA ALA A 114 15.59 -0.34 10.36
C ALA A 114 16.26 1.04 10.16
N ALA A 115 15.74 2.13 10.73
CA ALA A 115 16.19 3.50 10.43
C ALA A 115 17.63 3.88 10.85
N SER A 116 18.31 3.06 11.64
CA SER A 116 19.67 3.34 12.14
C SER A 116 20.72 2.49 11.41
N ALA A 117 21.90 3.06 11.15
CA ALA A 117 23.02 2.37 10.51
C ALA A 117 23.35 1.00 11.14
N ALA A 118 23.26 0.87 12.46
CA ALA A 118 23.49 -0.40 13.16
C ALA A 118 22.47 -1.51 12.83
N ARG A 119 21.24 -1.14 12.46
CA ARG A 119 20.15 -2.07 12.07
C ARG A 119 20.08 -2.26 10.56
N PHE A 120 20.49 -1.25 9.78
CA PHE A 120 20.58 -1.34 8.32
C PHE A 120 21.44 -0.20 7.77
N PRO A 121 22.41 -0.46 6.87
CA PRO A 121 22.81 -1.78 6.36
C PRO A 121 23.77 -2.54 7.30
N GLY A 122 24.04 -2.00 8.49
CA GLY A 122 25.04 -2.50 9.43
C GLY A 122 26.28 -1.60 9.51
N VAL A 123 27.11 -1.85 10.51
CA VAL A 123 28.41 -1.21 10.70
C VAL A 123 29.46 -2.30 10.82
N ASP A 124 30.59 -2.15 10.14
CA ASP A 124 31.69 -3.14 10.11
C ASP A 124 31.23 -4.56 9.72
N GLY A 125 30.31 -4.65 8.76
CA GLY A 125 29.77 -5.92 8.27
C GLY A 125 28.83 -6.64 9.24
N LYS A 126 28.34 -5.96 10.29
CA LYS A 126 27.42 -6.52 11.29
C LYS A 126 26.11 -5.75 11.33
N VAL A 127 25.02 -6.50 11.34
CA VAL A 127 23.66 -5.97 11.46
C VAL A 127 23.08 -6.40 12.81
N HIS A 128 22.52 -5.45 13.56
CA HIS A 128 21.94 -5.67 14.87
C HIS A 128 20.43 -5.47 14.84
N TYR A 129 19.66 -6.55 14.96
CA TYR A 129 18.19 -6.56 14.96
C TYR A 129 17.64 -6.16 16.34
N SER A 130 18.02 -4.97 16.80
CA SER A 130 17.72 -4.44 18.13
C SER A 130 16.23 -4.10 18.35
N GLU A 131 15.46 -4.00 17.29
CA GLU A 131 14.00 -3.89 17.31
C GLU A 131 13.31 -5.18 17.77
N GLY A 132 14.02 -6.32 17.75
CA GLY A 132 13.50 -7.62 18.16
C GLY A 132 12.26 -8.01 17.37
N ILE A 133 11.16 -8.33 18.06
CA ILE A 133 9.90 -8.72 17.43
C ILE A 133 9.10 -7.53 16.88
N LEU A 134 9.53 -6.29 17.14
CA LEU A 134 8.84 -5.09 16.72
C LEU A 134 9.24 -4.74 15.28
N VAL A 135 8.80 -5.57 14.33
CA VAL A 135 9.04 -5.42 12.89
C VAL A 135 7.71 -5.16 12.17
N GLY A 136 7.74 -4.32 11.13
CA GLY A 136 6.55 -3.93 10.38
C GLY A 136 5.54 -3.23 11.30
N TYR A 137 4.25 -3.54 11.16
CA TYR A 137 3.19 -2.87 11.92
C TYR A 137 3.38 -2.90 13.44
N ARG A 138 4.00 -3.96 13.99
CA ARG A 138 4.29 -4.08 15.43
C ARG A 138 5.16 -2.94 15.94
N TRP A 139 6.11 -2.46 15.11
CA TRP A 139 6.91 -1.28 15.42
C TRP A 139 6.05 -0.02 15.50
N TYR A 140 5.20 0.19 14.49
CA TYR A 140 4.34 1.37 14.39
C TYR A 140 3.35 1.43 15.55
N ASP A 141 2.74 0.30 15.90
CA ASP A 141 1.81 0.19 17.02
C ASP A 141 2.51 0.46 18.35
N ALA A 142 3.64 -0.21 18.61
CA ALA A 142 4.39 -0.07 19.87
C ALA A 142 5.02 1.33 20.05
N LYS A 143 5.28 2.04 18.95
CA LYS A 143 5.86 3.39 18.96
C LYS A 143 4.82 4.50 18.73
N HIS A 144 3.56 4.15 18.55
CA HIS A 144 2.47 5.08 18.22
C HIS A 144 2.79 5.97 17.00
N ILE A 145 3.40 5.40 15.97
CA ILE A 145 3.74 6.10 14.72
C ILE A 145 2.62 5.85 13.71
N LYS A 146 2.09 6.93 13.12
CA LYS A 146 1.08 6.80 12.06
C LYS A 146 1.76 6.51 10.71
N PRO A 147 1.55 5.34 10.08
CA PRO A 147 2.08 5.06 8.75
C PRO A 147 1.30 5.83 7.67
N MET A 148 1.84 5.86 6.45
CA MET A 148 1.13 6.37 5.28
C MET A 148 -0.04 5.45 4.92
N PHE A 149 0.23 4.14 4.84
CA PHE A 149 -0.78 3.09 4.77
C PHE A 149 -0.42 1.96 5.76
N PRO A 150 -1.34 1.55 6.66
CA PRO A 150 -1.06 0.50 7.63
C PRO A 150 -1.02 -0.89 6.99
N PHE A 151 -0.42 -1.85 7.70
CA PHE A 151 -0.52 -3.27 7.34
C PHE A 151 -2.00 -3.68 7.31
N GLY A 152 -2.35 -4.55 6.36
CA GLY A 152 -3.72 -5.00 6.19
C GLY A 152 -4.67 -3.91 5.68
N PHE A 153 -4.17 -2.79 5.15
CA PHE A 153 -5.02 -1.78 4.50
C PHE A 153 -5.35 -2.18 3.06
N GLY A 154 -6.61 -2.02 2.67
CA GLY A 154 -7.12 -2.26 1.31
C GLY A 154 -8.47 -1.56 1.17
N LEU A 155 -8.77 -1.08 -0.04
CA LEU A 155 -10.07 -0.48 -0.35
C LEU A 155 -10.81 -1.35 -1.37
N SER A 156 -12.13 -1.16 -1.42
CA SER A 156 -13.05 -1.82 -2.34
C SER A 156 -13.99 -0.78 -2.94
N TYR A 157 -14.55 -1.08 -4.12
CA TYR A 157 -15.66 -0.34 -4.74
C TYR A 157 -17.00 -0.59 -4.03
N THR A 158 -17.07 -1.57 -3.13
CA THR A 158 -18.19 -1.78 -2.23
C THR A 158 -17.78 -1.55 -0.76
N ARG A 159 -18.73 -1.76 0.16
CA ARG A 159 -18.51 -1.62 1.60
C ARG A 159 -18.95 -2.89 2.32
N PHE A 160 -18.22 -3.27 3.36
CA PHE A 160 -18.53 -4.44 4.17
C PHE A 160 -18.86 -4.04 5.61
N GLY A 161 -19.86 -4.71 6.18
CA GLY A 161 -20.24 -4.59 7.58
C GLY A 161 -19.96 -5.88 8.34
N TYR A 162 -19.43 -5.75 9.55
CA TYR A 162 -19.12 -6.85 10.47
C TYR A 162 -20.08 -6.81 11.66
N SER A 163 -20.64 -7.96 12.02
CA SER A 163 -21.59 -8.09 13.13
C SER A 163 -21.54 -9.49 13.74
N ASP A 164 -22.27 -9.70 14.85
CA ASP A 164 -22.42 -11.00 15.50
C ASP A 164 -21.08 -11.68 15.87
N LEU A 165 -20.07 -10.91 16.32
CA LEU A 165 -18.79 -11.46 16.75
C LEU A 165 -18.98 -12.41 17.94
N LYS A 166 -18.51 -13.64 17.79
CA LYS A 166 -18.52 -14.68 18.83
C LYS A 166 -17.12 -15.25 18.97
N VAL A 167 -16.68 -15.35 20.22
CA VAL A 167 -15.41 -15.95 20.60
C VAL A 167 -15.73 -17.09 21.56
N SER A 168 -15.24 -18.29 21.28
CA SER A 168 -15.57 -19.47 22.08
C SER A 168 -15.09 -19.38 23.54
N ARG A 169 -13.99 -18.65 23.77
CA ARG A 169 -13.35 -18.47 25.09
C ARG A 169 -12.57 -17.15 25.10
N THR A 170 -12.57 -16.44 26.22
CA THR A 170 -11.82 -15.19 26.41
C THR A 170 -10.50 -15.38 27.17
N GLU A 171 -10.31 -16.54 27.80
CA GLU A 171 -9.06 -16.93 28.45
C GLU A 171 -8.25 -17.87 27.56
N VAL A 172 -6.93 -17.67 27.53
CA VAL A 172 -5.99 -18.39 26.67
C VAL A 172 -5.02 -19.18 27.56
N ASP A 173 -4.98 -20.49 27.37
CA ASP A 173 -4.04 -21.41 28.05
C ASP A 173 -2.83 -21.79 27.17
N GLY A 174 -2.80 -21.27 25.93
CA GLY A 174 -1.75 -21.54 24.93
C GLY A 174 -1.86 -22.89 24.22
N VAL A 175 -2.87 -23.71 24.54
CA VAL A 175 -3.01 -25.07 24.02
C VAL A 175 -4.38 -25.31 23.38
N THR A 176 -5.44 -24.79 23.98
CA THR A 176 -6.81 -24.99 23.51
C THR A 176 -7.13 -24.06 22.35
N PRO A 177 -7.61 -24.57 21.19
CA PRO A 177 -8.02 -23.73 20.08
C PRO A 177 -9.15 -22.77 20.45
N ILE A 178 -9.03 -21.52 20.00
CA ILE A 178 -10.09 -20.52 20.10
C ILE A 178 -10.80 -20.45 18.76
N ARG A 179 -12.12 -20.62 18.77
CA ARG A 179 -12.96 -20.41 17.59
C ARG A 179 -13.53 -19.00 17.64
N VAL A 180 -13.29 -18.25 16.57
CA VAL A 180 -13.90 -16.94 16.33
C VAL A 180 -14.82 -17.04 15.12
N SER A 181 -16.01 -16.47 15.23
CA SER A 181 -16.91 -16.31 14.10
C SER A 181 -17.56 -14.93 14.12
N ALA A 182 -17.82 -14.39 12.93
CA ALA A 182 -18.54 -13.15 12.74
C ALA A 182 -19.35 -13.22 11.45
N ARG A 183 -20.38 -12.39 11.33
CA ARG A 183 -21.13 -12.18 10.10
C ARG A 183 -20.48 -11.05 9.31
N VAL A 184 -20.06 -11.33 8.09
CA VAL A 184 -19.58 -10.35 7.12
C VAL A 184 -20.67 -10.13 6.07
N THR A 185 -21.06 -8.88 5.84
CA THR A 185 -22.13 -8.51 4.90
C THR A 185 -21.61 -7.49 3.91
N ASN A 186 -21.69 -7.81 2.61
CA ASN A 186 -21.53 -6.81 1.56
C ASN A 186 -22.77 -5.89 1.60
N ALA A 187 -22.56 -4.63 1.98
CA ALA A 187 -23.62 -3.65 2.17
C ALA A 187 -23.71 -2.63 1.03
N GLY A 188 -22.89 -2.75 -0.02
CA GLY A 188 -22.96 -1.89 -1.21
C GLY A 188 -23.71 -2.53 -2.38
N GLN A 189 -23.49 -2.01 -3.59
CA GLN A 189 -24.21 -2.39 -4.81
C GLN A 189 -23.38 -3.24 -5.78
N VAL A 190 -22.08 -3.38 -5.52
CA VAL A 190 -21.14 -4.12 -6.37
C VAL A 190 -20.71 -5.38 -5.63
N SER A 191 -20.56 -6.49 -6.37
CA SER A 191 -19.95 -7.71 -5.81
C SER A 191 -18.48 -7.43 -5.48
N GLY A 192 -18.03 -7.91 -4.33
CA GLY A 192 -16.67 -7.68 -3.85
C GLY A 192 -16.23 -8.75 -2.87
N THR A 193 -14.96 -8.70 -2.51
CA THR A 193 -14.34 -9.61 -1.55
C THR A 193 -13.65 -8.80 -0.46
N ASP A 194 -13.81 -9.23 0.80
CA ASP A 194 -13.17 -8.62 1.95
C ASP A 194 -12.26 -9.63 2.68
N VAL A 195 -11.29 -9.13 3.44
CA VAL A 195 -10.38 -9.93 4.26
C VAL A 195 -10.63 -9.62 5.73
N ALA A 196 -11.36 -10.50 6.41
CA ALA A 196 -11.58 -10.42 7.85
C ALA A 196 -10.27 -10.66 8.60
N GLN A 197 -9.71 -9.62 9.22
CA GLN A 197 -8.45 -9.69 9.98
C GLN A 197 -8.73 -9.71 11.48
N LEU A 198 -8.13 -10.67 12.19
CA LEU A 198 -8.23 -10.84 13.64
C LEU A 198 -6.82 -10.69 14.24
N TYR A 199 -6.68 -9.79 15.20
CA TYR A 199 -5.44 -9.50 15.93
C TYR A 199 -5.62 -9.74 17.42
#